data_AF-A0A7C4R0U6-F1
#
_entry.id   AF-A0A7C4R0U6-F1
#
_cell.length_a   1.000
_cell.length_b   1.000
_cell.length_c   1.000
_cell.angle_alpha   90.00
_cell.angle_beta   90.00
_cell.angle_gamma   90.00
#
_symmetry.space_group_name_H-M   'P 1'
#
loop_
_entity.id
_entity.type
_entity.pdbx_description
1 polymer ?
#
loop_
_entity_poly.entity_id
_entity_poly.type
_entity_poly.pdbx_seq_one_letter_code
_entity_poly.pdbx_strand_id
1 'polypeptide(L)'
;MQLLSCPGFAAAGLAAGIKKNGRKDLGLIFCERPAAVAGLFTRNRVQAAPVRLDRERIPRGRCRAVIVNSGNANCCTGEEGDRRARRMARAAAQALGVAEEEVLVASTGVIGEPLPIDCIEQAAPALAAALRPEGIADFAEAILTTDRVPKGVSVERETASGRFRLTGVVKGAGMIRPDLATLLCFLLTDLEAEAEALRPLLAEGAARSFNRITVDGDTSTNDTVLLLASGASGVGLAAPGVREAFREALGEVMERLARWVVRDAEGSNKVVDIVVRGAASEADARRIAEAVAHSPLVKTALFGEDANWGRILAAAGRSGAEFDPAAVNLYVGPVQIVAGGAGCGKEAEAAATEVLRAEAFPIVIELGRGPGTASLVTCDLSIDYVKINADYRS
;
A
#
# COMPACT_ATOMS: atom_id res chain seq x y z
N MET A 1 -1.70 -17.89 1.91
CA MET A 1 -0.81 -16.93 2.61
C MET A 1 -0.36 -17.59 3.90
N GLN A 2 0.95 -17.79 4.11
CA GLN A 2 1.48 -18.33 5.37
C GLN A 2 2.23 -17.20 6.08
N LEU A 3 1.66 -16.70 7.19
CA LEU A 3 2.25 -15.62 7.98
C LEU A 3 2.85 -16.20 9.27
N LEU A 4 3.95 -15.61 9.71
CA LEU A 4 4.51 -15.88 11.02
C LEU A 4 3.72 -15.07 12.06
N SER A 5 3.47 -15.66 13.22
CA SER A 5 3.03 -14.89 14.37
C SER A 5 4.15 -13.92 14.79
N CYS A 6 3.77 -12.71 15.16
CA CYS A 6 4.67 -11.69 15.66
C CYS A 6 4.52 -11.60 17.19
N PRO A 7 5.53 -11.99 17.98
CA PRO A 7 5.45 -11.99 19.43
C PRO A 7 4.94 -10.67 20.02
N GLY A 8 4.11 -10.77 21.04
CA GLY A 8 3.44 -9.63 21.68
C GLY A 8 2.17 -9.14 20.98
N PHE A 9 1.88 -9.63 19.77
CA PHE A 9 0.64 -9.32 19.05
C PHE A 9 -0.32 -10.50 18.98
N ALA A 10 -1.60 -10.20 19.11
CA ALA A 10 -2.71 -11.05 18.72
C ALA A 10 -3.57 -10.29 17.71
N ALA A 11 -4.28 -11.02 16.84
CA ALA A 11 -5.19 -10.43 15.88
C ALA A 11 -6.45 -11.27 15.70
N ALA A 12 -7.48 -10.65 15.13
CA ALA A 12 -8.76 -11.28 14.83
C ALA A 12 -9.43 -10.57 13.65
N GLY A 13 -10.34 -11.29 13.00
CA GLY A 13 -11.22 -10.73 11.99
C GLY A 13 -12.52 -11.53 11.91
N LEU A 14 -13.66 -10.83 11.86
CA LEU A 14 -14.98 -11.45 11.76
C LEU A 14 -15.92 -10.62 10.88
N ALA A 15 -17.10 -11.17 10.61
CA ALA A 15 -18.20 -10.45 9.97
C ALA A 15 -19.05 -9.76 11.05
N ALA A 16 -18.98 -8.44 11.12
CA ALA A 16 -19.80 -7.56 11.95
C ALA A 16 -21.08 -7.12 11.22
N GLY A 17 -21.19 -7.35 9.91
CA GLY A 17 -22.40 -7.05 9.12
C GLY A 17 -22.40 -5.65 8.49
N ILE A 18 -21.24 -5.02 8.36
CA ILE A 18 -21.04 -3.78 7.59
C ILE A 18 -21.17 -4.10 6.09
N LYS A 19 -20.58 -5.22 5.64
CA LYS A 19 -20.75 -5.74 4.28
C LYS A 19 -21.93 -6.71 4.27
N LYS A 20 -22.88 -6.50 3.35
CA LYS A 20 -24.09 -7.34 3.21
C LYS A 20 -23.83 -8.76 2.69
N ASN A 21 -22.61 -9.06 2.25
CA ASN A 21 -22.24 -10.35 1.65
C ASN A 21 -21.75 -11.40 2.67
N GLY A 22 -21.81 -11.10 3.98
CA GLY A 22 -21.41 -12.03 5.04
C GLY A 22 -19.91 -12.30 5.14
N ARG A 23 -19.08 -11.63 4.34
CA ARG A 23 -17.62 -11.72 4.46
C ARG A 23 -17.14 -10.94 5.69
N LYS A 24 -15.98 -11.33 6.22
CA LYS A 24 -15.30 -10.59 7.30
C LYS A 24 -15.14 -9.13 6.90
N ASP A 25 -15.44 -8.23 7.83
CA ASP A 25 -15.51 -6.79 7.60
C ASP A 25 -15.08 -5.93 8.79
N LEU A 26 -14.70 -6.58 9.89
CA LEU A 26 -14.15 -5.94 11.08
C LEU A 26 -12.93 -6.73 11.58
N GLY A 27 -11.78 -6.07 11.66
CA GLY A 27 -10.51 -6.63 12.11
C GLY A 27 -9.98 -5.90 13.34
N LEU A 28 -9.26 -6.63 14.19
CA LEU A 28 -8.57 -6.10 15.36
C LEU A 28 -7.14 -6.63 15.42
N ILE A 29 -6.18 -5.74 15.66
CA ILE A 29 -4.83 -6.07 16.13
C ILE A 29 -4.72 -5.58 17.56
N PHE A 30 -4.16 -6.39 18.45
CA PHE A 30 -3.93 -6.07 19.84
C PHE A 30 -2.49 -6.40 20.25
N CYS A 31 -1.87 -5.50 21.01
CA CYS A 31 -0.59 -5.73 21.65
C CYS A 31 -0.76 -5.81 23.16
N GLU A 32 -0.22 -6.86 23.77
CA GLU A 32 -0.37 -7.12 25.22
C GLU A 32 0.22 -5.99 26.08
N ARG A 33 1.29 -5.36 25.58
CA ARG A 33 1.97 -4.22 26.20
C ARG A 33 1.83 -2.99 25.30
N PRO A 34 2.01 -1.75 25.80
CA PRO A 34 2.07 -0.57 24.95
C PRO A 34 3.15 -0.72 23.87
N ALA A 35 2.74 -0.83 22.61
CA ALA A 35 3.64 -0.91 21.46
C ALA A 35 4.06 0.49 21.05
N ALA A 36 5.35 0.68 20.73
CA ALA A 36 5.76 1.90 20.05
C ALA A 36 5.15 1.95 18.65
N VAL A 37 4.65 3.10 18.23
CA VAL A 37 3.94 3.23 16.96
C VAL A 37 4.40 4.43 16.14
N ALA A 38 4.60 4.19 14.84
CA ALA A 38 4.78 5.22 13.83
C ALA A 38 3.70 5.07 12.75
N GLY A 39 3.23 6.20 12.22
CA GLY A 39 2.18 6.25 11.21
C GLY A 39 2.51 7.20 10.06
N LEU A 40 2.14 6.78 8.84
CA LEU A 40 2.06 7.64 7.65
C LEU A 40 0.62 7.66 7.16
N PHE A 41 0.15 8.82 6.71
CA PHE A 41 -1.26 9.04 6.38
C PHE A 41 -1.43 9.86 5.10
N THR A 42 -2.48 9.59 4.34
CA THR A 42 -2.82 10.28 3.07
C THR A 42 -2.58 11.80 3.10
N ARG A 43 -1.98 12.34 2.03
CA ARG A 43 -1.90 13.80 1.83
C ARG A 43 -3.13 14.40 1.13
N ASN A 44 -4.14 13.59 0.80
CA ASN A 44 -5.40 14.08 0.26
C ASN A 44 -5.98 15.17 1.19
N ARG A 45 -6.63 16.19 0.62
CA ARG A 45 -7.26 17.27 1.39
C ARG A 45 -8.57 16.84 2.04
N VAL A 46 -9.26 15.88 1.46
CA VAL A 46 -10.55 15.34 1.91
C VAL A 46 -10.27 14.14 2.83
N GLN A 47 -9.71 14.39 4.00
CA GLN A 47 -9.26 13.32 4.90
C GLN A 47 -10.43 12.71 5.67
N ALA A 48 -10.48 11.38 5.69
CA ALA A 48 -11.49 10.65 6.44
C ALA A 48 -11.40 10.90 7.95
N ALA A 49 -12.53 10.74 8.65
CA ALA A 49 -12.58 10.85 10.10
C ALA A 49 -11.55 9.97 10.86
N PRO A 50 -11.36 8.67 10.54
CA PRO A 50 -10.34 7.85 11.20
C PRO A 50 -8.91 8.39 11.03
N VAL A 51 -8.55 8.88 9.84
CA VAL A 51 -7.22 9.47 9.57
C VAL A 51 -6.98 10.69 10.45
N ARG A 52 -8.00 11.55 10.61
CA ARG A 52 -7.89 12.74 11.48
C ARG A 52 -7.72 12.33 12.94
N LEU A 53 -8.48 11.36 13.42
CA LEU A 53 -8.37 10.85 14.79
C LEU A 53 -6.99 10.25 15.06
N ASP A 54 -6.49 9.39 14.17
CA ASP A 54 -5.20 8.73 14.36
C ASP A 54 -4.03 9.72 14.31
N ARG A 55 -4.13 10.80 13.51
CA ARG A 55 -3.14 11.89 13.53
C ARG A 55 -3.07 12.63 14.85
N GLU A 56 -4.18 12.74 15.59
CA GLU A 56 -4.18 13.27 16.96
C GLU A 56 -3.53 12.30 17.95
N ARG A 57 -3.50 10.99 17.64
CA ARG A 57 -3.05 9.92 18.54
C ARG A 57 -1.60 9.51 18.35
N ILE A 58 -1.12 9.40 17.12
CA ILE A 58 0.25 9.00 16.76
C ILE A 58 1.35 9.80 17.49
N PRO A 59 1.23 11.12 17.73
CA PRO A 59 2.27 11.85 18.46
C PRO A 59 2.55 11.35 19.88
N ARG A 60 1.64 10.58 20.49
CA ARG A 60 1.88 9.92 21.78
C ARG A 60 2.92 8.79 21.68
N GLY A 61 3.21 8.31 20.47
CA GLY A 61 4.23 7.30 20.18
C GLY A 61 3.90 5.90 20.67
N ARG A 62 2.73 5.66 21.28
CA ARG A 62 2.33 4.36 21.81
C ARG A 62 0.88 4.02 21.47
N CYS A 63 0.59 2.74 21.26
CA CYS A 63 -0.75 2.21 21.12
C CYS A 63 -0.85 0.77 21.68
N ARG A 64 -2.07 0.30 21.92
CA ARG A 64 -2.41 -1.05 22.37
C ARG A 64 -3.22 -1.82 21.35
N ALA A 65 -3.96 -1.13 20.48
CA ALA A 65 -4.79 -1.80 19.49
C ALA A 65 -4.99 -0.97 18.22
N VAL A 66 -5.33 -1.67 17.14
CA VAL A 66 -5.83 -1.08 15.90
C VAL A 66 -7.10 -1.81 15.51
N ILE A 67 -8.23 -1.11 15.45
CA ILE A 67 -9.50 -1.66 14.95
C ILE A 67 -9.78 -1.11 13.55
N VAL A 68 -10.15 -2.00 12.62
CA VAL A 68 -10.27 -1.66 11.21
C VAL A 68 -11.56 -2.21 10.63
N ASN A 69 -12.33 -1.37 9.95
CA ASN A 69 -13.53 -1.79 9.25
C ASN A 69 -13.34 -1.72 7.72
N SER A 70 -13.99 -2.64 7.00
CA SER A 70 -14.12 -2.59 5.54
C SER A 70 -15.58 -2.49 5.10
N GLY A 71 -15.82 -1.91 3.93
CA GLY A 71 -17.15 -1.67 3.36
C GLY A 71 -17.66 -0.23 3.56
N ASN A 72 -17.07 0.55 4.47
CA ASN A 72 -17.40 1.96 4.68
C ASN A 72 -16.13 2.74 5.03
N ALA A 73 -15.85 3.85 4.33
CA ALA A 73 -14.64 4.64 4.53
C ALA A 73 -14.73 5.65 5.68
N ASN A 74 -15.92 5.91 6.22
CA ASN A 74 -16.18 7.00 7.17
C ASN A 74 -15.51 8.32 6.75
N CYS A 75 -15.70 8.66 5.47
CA CYS A 75 -15.18 9.87 4.84
C CYS A 75 -16.34 10.71 4.32
N CYS A 76 -16.20 12.05 4.38
CA CYS A 76 -17.25 13.00 4.01
C CYS A 76 -18.54 12.87 4.85
N THR A 77 -18.41 12.50 6.12
CA THR A 77 -19.53 12.23 7.07
C THR A 77 -19.69 13.30 8.15
N GLY A 78 -19.01 14.45 8.01
CA GLY A 78 -19.07 15.58 8.94
C GLY A 78 -18.61 15.24 10.36
N GLU A 79 -19.02 16.05 11.33
CA GLU A 79 -18.70 15.83 12.76
C GLU A 79 -19.25 14.51 13.29
N GLU A 80 -20.34 14.00 12.72
CA GLU A 80 -20.88 12.71 13.09
C GLU A 80 -19.91 11.57 12.73
N GLY A 81 -19.21 11.68 11.59
CA GLY A 81 -18.12 10.78 11.25
C GLY A 81 -17.01 10.74 12.29
N ASP A 82 -16.64 11.92 12.82
CA ASP A 82 -15.62 12.05 13.86
C ASP A 82 -16.06 11.41 15.17
N ARG A 83 -17.32 11.64 15.57
CA ARG A 83 -17.92 10.98 16.75
C ARG A 83 -17.95 9.47 16.59
N ARG A 84 -18.29 8.96 15.39
CA ARG A 84 -18.32 7.52 15.11
C ARG A 84 -16.92 6.88 15.10
N ALA A 85 -15.91 7.58 14.61
CA ALA A 85 -14.52 7.12 14.71
C ALA A 85 -14.07 6.97 16.18
N ARG A 86 -14.42 7.94 17.05
CA ARG A 86 -14.15 7.85 18.49
C ARG A 86 -14.95 6.73 19.17
N ARG A 87 -16.22 6.55 18.80
CA ARG A 87 -17.06 5.42 19.28
C ARG A 87 -16.46 4.07 18.90
N MET A 88 -15.94 3.92 17.67
CA MET A 88 -15.27 2.71 17.22
C MET A 88 -14.03 2.40 18.06
N ALA A 89 -13.20 3.41 18.32
CA ALA A 89 -12.05 3.27 19.22
C ALA A 89 -12.48 2.87 20.64
N ARG A 90 -13.53 3.52 21.17
CA ARG A 90 -14.09 3.24 22.50
C ARG A 90 -14.63 1.82 22.63
N ALA A 91 -15.34 1.33 21.62
CA ALA A 91 -15.88 -0.03 21.62
C ALA A 91 -14.76 -1.08 21.74
N ALA A 92 -13.70 -0.92 20.96
CA ALA A 92 -12.52 -1.78 21.06
C ALA A 92 -11.83 -1.63 22.42
N ALA A 93 -11.65 -0.39 22.91
CA ALA A 93 -11.00 -0.11 24.19
C ALA A 93 -11.75 -0.78 25.37
N GLN A 94 -13.07 -0.68 25.39
CA GLN A 94 -13.93 -1.31 26.40
C GLN A 94 -13.86 -2.83 26.33
N ALA A 95 -13.92 -3.42 25.13
CA ALA A 95 -13.82 -4.86 24.94
C ALA A 95 -12.44 -5.42 25.37
N LEU A 96 -11.38 -4.62 25.27
CA LEU A 96 -10.01 -4.98 25.61
C LEU A 96 -9.57 -4.59 27.03
N GLY A 97 -10.34 -3.74 27.72
CA GLY A 97 -9.95 -3.18 29.02
C GLY A 97 -8.73 -2.25 28.94
N VAL A 98 -8.60 -1.46 27.87
CA VAL A 98 -7.51 -0.48 27.67
C VAL A 98 -8.05 0.95 27.55
N ALA A 99 -7.16 1.95 27.56
CA ALA A 99 -7.58 3.34 27.38
C ALA A 99 -8.00 3.62 25.92
N GLU A 100 -9.01 4.48 25.74
CA GLU A 100 -9.52 4.83 24.40
C GLU A 100 -8.42 5.45 23.52
N GLU A 101 -7.55 6.24 24.11
CA GLU A 101 -6.45 6.96 23.45
C GLU A 101 -5.33 6.02 22.97
N GLU A 102 -5.28 4.78 23.47
CA GLU A 102 -4.33 3.75 23.05
C GLU A 102 -4.84 2.94 21.84
N VAL A 103 -6.05 3.21 21.34
CA VAL A 103 -6.63 2.52 20.19
C VAL A 103 -6.50 3.40 18.94
N LEU A 104 -5.98 2.84 17.86
CA LEU A 104 -6.00 3.47 16.53
C LEU A 104 -7.14 2.90 15.70
N VAL A 105 -7.63 3.66 14.73
CA VAL A 105 -8.78 3.28 13.91
C VAL A 105 -8.51 3.47 12.42
N ALA A 106 -8.93 2.51 11.60
CA ALA A 106 -8.92 2.67 10.15
C ALA A 106 -10.23 2.20 9.51
N SER A 107 -10.58 2.83 8.39
CA SER A 107 -11.80 2.52 7.65
C SER A 107 -11.51 2.52 6.15
N THR A 108 -12.15 1.64 5.39
CA THR A 108 -12.05 1.59 3.92
C THR A 108 -13.38 1.15 3.31
N GLY A 109 -13.73 1.71 2.16
CA GLY A 109 -14.97 1.37 1.43
C GLY A 109 -15.67 2.62 0.90
N VAL A 110 -17.00 2.63 0.93
CA VAL A 110 -17.81 3.71 0.34
C VAL A 110 -17.60 5.04 1.09
N ILE A 111 -17.41 6.12 0.33
CA ILE A 111 -17.32 7.52 0.82
C ILE A 111 -18.72 8.15 0.81
N GLY A 112 -19.01 8.96 1.83
CA GLY A 112 -20.28 9.71 1.95
C GLY A 112 -21.39 8.95 2.68
N GLU A 113 -21.15 7.70 3.07
CA GLU A 113 -22.11 6.88 3.80
C GLU A 113 -21.83 6.89 5.32
N PRO A 114 -22.84 7.06 6.18
CA PRO A 114 -22.64 7.01 7.63
C PRO A 114 -22.08 5.64 8.08
N LEU A 115 -21.02 5.64 8.89
CA LEU A 115 -20.43 4.40 9.41
C LEU A 115 -21.48 3.58 10.20
N PRO A 116 -21.73 2.29 9.89
CA PRO A 116 -22.62 1.42 10.68
C PRO A 116 -22.05 1.09 12.07
N ILE A 117 -21.96 2.11 12.92
CA ILE A 117 -21.24 2.06 14.20
C ILE A 117 -21.87 1.06 15.18
N ASP A 118 -23.19 0.91 15.15
CA ASP A 118 -23.88 -0.02 16.05
C ASP A 118 -23.49 -1.48 15.75
N CYS A 119 -23.24 -1.83 14.48
CA CYS A 119 -22.71 -3.15 14.10
C CYS A 119 -21.33 -3.39 14.72
N ILE A 120 -20.48 -2.36 14.72
CA ILE A 120 -19.12 -2.43 15.27
C ILE A 120 -19.16 -2.57 16.80
N GLU A 121 -19.98 -1.76 17.47
CA GLU A 121 -20.14 -1.79 18.92
C GLU A 121 -20.68 -3.14 19.41
N GLN A 122 -21.65 -3.72 18.70
CA GLN A 122 -22.19 -5.05 19.01
C GLN A 122 -21.18 -6.16 18.79
N ALA A 123 -20.34 -6.05 17.75
CA ALA A 123 -19.37 -7.08 17.39
C ALA A 123 -18.05 -7.01 18.21
N ALA A 124 -17.74 -5.86 18.82
CA ALA A 124 -16.47 -5.63 19.50
C ALA A 124 -16.13 -6.65 20.60
N PRO A 125 -17.07 -7.08 21.49
CA PRO A 125 -16.78 -8.10 22.49
C PRO A 125 -16.39 -9.46 21.87
N ALA A 126 -17.10 -9.90 20.84
CA ALA A 126 -16.81 -11.16 20.15
C ALA A 126 -15.49 -11.08 19.36
N LEU A 127 -15.19 -9.92 18.77
CA LEU A 127 -13.92 -9.68 18.08
C LEU A 127 -12.72 -9.74 19.04
N ALA A 128 -12.84 -9.13 20.22
CA ALA A 128 -11.81 -9.20 21.25
C ALA A 128 -11.62 -10.65 21.77
N ALA A 129 -12.71 -11.39 21.98
CA ALA A 129 -12.65 -12.80 22.39
C ALA A 129 -12.01 -13.73 21.33
N ALA A 130 -12.01 -13.33 20.06
CA ALA A 130 -11.42 -14.09 18.95
C ALA A 130 -9.92 -13.83 18.73
N LEU A 131 -9.32 -12.91 19.50
CA LEU A 131 -7.89 -12.58 19.40
C LEU A 131 -7.01 -13.80 19.67
N ARG A 132 -6.08 -14.05 18.76
CA ARG A 132 -5.03 -15.08 18.93
C ARG A 132 -3.76 -14.72 18.17
N PRO A 133 -2.59 -15.28 18.55
CA PRO A 133 -1.31 -14.98 17.90
C PRO A 133 -1.30 -15.29 16.38
N GLU A 134 -2.07 -16.27 15.94
CA GLU A 134 -2.17 -16.69 14.53
C GLU A 134 -3.26 -15.93 13.74
N GLY A 135 -4.00 -15.02 14.38
CA GLY A 135 -5.19 -14.39 13.79
C GLY A 135 -4.91 -13.28 12.76
N ILE A 136 -3.65 -13.02 12.41
CA ILE A 136 -3.27 -12.00 11.42
C ILE A 136 -3.89 -12.30 10.05
N ALA A 137 -4.04 -13.58 9.69
CA ALA A 137 -4.71 -13.98 8.44
C ALA A 137 -6.21 -13.58 8.44
N ASP A 138 -6.91 -13.75 9.56
CA ASP A 138 -8.31 -13.32 9.68
C ASP A 138 -8.45 -11.81 9.60
N PHE A 139 -7.53 -11.08 10.25
CA PHE A 139 -7.46 -9.63 10.15
C PHE A 139 -7.25 -9.20 8.70
N ALA A 140 -6.30 -9.81 7.98
CA ALA A 140 -6.03 -9.50 6.58
C ALA A 140 -7.25 -9.74 5.68
N GLU A 141 -8.05 -10.77 5.94
CA GLU A 141 -9.32 -11.01 5.25
C GLU A 141 -10.38 -9.95 5.59
N ALA A 142 -10.45 -9.52 6.85
CA ALA A 142 -11.46 -8.57 7.33
C ALA A 142 -11.30 -7.16 6.74
N ILE A 143 -10.09 -6.76 6.36
CA ILE A 143 -9.82 -5.42 5.81
C ILE A 143 -10.03 -5.31 4.29
N LEU A 144 -10.36 -6.42 3.61
CA LEU A 144 -10.52 -6.45 2.15
C LEU A 144 -11.79 -5.75 1.67
N THR A 145 -11.67 -5.15 0.49
CA THR A 145 -12.78 -4.51 -0.24
C THR A 145 -12.96 -5.15 -1.62
N THR A 146 -12.46 -4.49 -2.67
CA THR A 146 -12.40 -4.97 -4.06
C THR A 146 -11.21 -5.88 -4.33
N ASP A 147 -10.29 -6.00 -3.36
CA ASP A 147 -9.20 -6.95 -3.34
C ASP A 147 -9.68 -8.38 -3.67
N ARG A 148 -8.96 -9.10 -4.54
CA ARG A 148 -9.30 -10.49 -4.88
C ARG A 148 -8.77 -11.44 -3.80
N VAL A 149 -7.63 -11.11 -3.20
CA VAL A 149 -6.95 -11.96 -2.20
C VAL A 149 -6.37 -11.16 -1.01
N PRO A 150 -6.27 -11.78 0.18
CA PRO A 150 -5.49 -11.25 1.29
C PRO A 150 -4.01 -11.14 0.96
N LYS A 151 -3.36 -10.07 1.41
CA LYS A 151 -1.95 -9.76 1.10
C LYS A 151 -1.16 -9.63 2.39
N GLY A 152 -0.10 -10.43 2.53
CA GLY A 152 0.73 -10.41 3.72
C GLY A 152 2.08 -11.06 3.51
N VAL A 153 3.07 -10.55 4.23
CA VAL A 153 4.47 -10.98 4.17
C VAL A 153 5.02 -11.02 5.58
N SER A 154 5.71 -12.10 5.93
CA SER A 154 6.47 -12.22 7.18
C SER A 154 7.93 -12.52 6.88
N VAL A 155 8.82 -11.92 7.65
CA VAL A 155 10.26 -12.20 7.63
C VAL A 155 10.78 -12.34 9.06
N GLU A 156 11.79 -13.19 9.22
CA GLU A 156 12.57 -13.32 10.44
C GLU A 156 14.03 -12.94 10.11
N ARG A 157 14.70 -12.28 11.05
CA ARG A 157 16.11 -11.88 10.90
C ARG A 157 16.86 -12.22 12.17
N GLU A 158 18.04 -12.78 11.95
CA GLU A 158 19.01 -13.06 13.01
C GLU A 158 20.16 -12.05 12.93
N THR A 159 20.54 -11.54 14.09
CA THR A 159 21.66 -10.60 14.26
C THR A 159 22.53 -11.08 15.41
N ALA A 160 23.72 -10.52 15.55
CA ALA A 160 24.57 -10.80 16.71
C ALA A 160 23.91 -10.42 18.05
N SER A 161 22.93 -9.51 18.04
CA SER A 161 22.18 -9.07 19.24
C SER A 161 20.90 -9.87 19.48
N GLY A 162 20.59 -10.86 18.65
CA GLY A 162 19.40 -11.69 18.75
C GLY A 162 18.54 -11.67 17.50
N ARG A 163 17.34 -12.23 17.62
CA ARG A 163 16.42 -12.48 16.52
C ARG A 163 15.15 -11.66 16.68
N PHE A 164 14.64 -11.15 15.56
CA PHE A 164 13.36 -10.45 15.52
C PHE A 164 12.53 -10.87 14.31
N ARG A 165 11.23 -10.57 14.38
CA ARG A 165 10.25 -10.82 13.32
C ARG A 165 9.60 -9.54 12.87
N LEU A 166 9.28 -9.46 11.59
CA LEU A 166 8.45 -8.42 11.00
C LEU A 166 7.37 -9.08 10.15
N THR A 167 6.10 -8.74 10.42
CA THR A 167 4.95 -9.17 9.63
C THR A 167 4.17 -7.97 9.15
N GLY A 168 3.91 -7.90 7.86
CA GLY A 168 3.10 -6.86 7.25
C GLY A 168 1.89 -7.43 6.55
N VAL A 169 0.76 -6.74 6.66
CA VAL A 169 -0.46 -6.99 5.88
C VAL A 169 -0.89 -5.69 5.20
N VAL A 170 -1.46 -5.82 4.01
CA VAL A 170 -1.94 -4.67 3.24
C VAL A 170 -3.24 -4.98 2.52
N LYS A 171 -4.08 -3.98 2.36
CA LYS A 171 -5.22 -4.01 1.43
C LYS A 171 -5.14 -2.82 0.48
N GLY A 172 -5.71 -2.97 -0.71
CA GLY A 172 -5.65 -1.98 -1.79
C GLY A 172 -5.62 -2.71 -3.13
N ALA A 173 -6.48 -2.27 -4.05
CA ALA A 173 -6.59 -2.79 -5.42
C ALA A 173 -7.04 -1.72 -6.42
N GLY A 174 -7.80 -0.73 -5.97
CA GLY A 174 -8.17 0.48 -6.72
C GLY A 174 -7.96 1.75 -5.92
N MET A 175 -8.12 2.87 -6.61
CA MET A 175 -7.81 4.22 -6.17
C MET A 175 -6.33 4.36 -5.80
N ILE A 176 -5.33 3.71 -6.43
CA ILE A 176 -3.91 3.72 -6.00
C ILE A 176 -3.06 4.76 -6.75
N ARG A 177 -2.46 5.72 -6.04
CA ARG A 177 -1.43 6.65 -6.58
C ARG A 177 -0.36 7.02 -5.56
N PRO A 178 0.90 7.20 -5.96
CA PRO A 178 1.96 7.58 -5.05
C PRO A 178 1.81 9.03 -4.58
N ASP A 179 1.20 9.16 -3.42
CA ASP A 179 1.44 10.26 -2.50
C ASP A 179 1.01 9.89 -1.06
N LEU A 180 1.68 8.87 -0.50
CA LEU A 180 1.19 7.98 0.55
C LEU A 180 -0.01 7.17 0.06
N ALA A 181 0.27 6.29 -0.90
CA ALA A 181 -0.66 5.56 -1.77
C ALA A 181 -1.80 4.79 -1.09
N THR A 182 -2.73 4.33 -1.93
CA THR A 182 -4.06 3.92 -1.48
C THR A 182 -4.20 2.58 -0.85
N LEU A 183 -3.95 2.55 0.44
CA LEU A 183 -3.96 1.30 1.16
C LEU A 183 -4.10 1.52 2.65
N LEU A 184 -4.56 0.46 3.30
CA LEU A 184 -4.33 0.28 4.72
C LEU A 184 -3.23 -0.77 4.84
N CYS A 185 -2.10 -0.39 5.43
CA CYS A 185 -1.00 -1.30 5.72
C CYS A 185 -0.67 -1.29 7.22
N PHE A 186 -0.51 -2.49 7.77
CA PHE A 186 -0.19 -2.69 9.18
C PHE A 186 1.04 -3.58 9.26
N LEU A 187 2.10 -3.04 9.87
CA LEU A 187 3.41 -3.66 10.03
C LEU A 187 3.64 -3.91 11.53
N LEU A 188 3.96 -5.15 11.89
CA LEU A 188 4.11 -5.62 13.26
C LEU A 188 5.51 -6.17 13.44
N THR A 189 6.27 -5.63 14.39
CA THR A 189 7.61 -6.13 14.77
C THR A 189 7.69 -6.39 16.27
N ASP A 190 8.43 -7.43 16.65
CA ASP A 190 8.68 -7.74 18.05
C ASP A 190 9.93 -7.03 18.60
N LEU A 191 10.58 -6.16 17.82
CA LEU A 191 11.69 -5.31 18.27
C LEU A 191 11.26 -4.35 19.38
N GLU A 192 12.21 -4.04 20.26
CA GLU A 192 12.11 -2.92 21.19
C GLU A 192 12.61 -1.65 20.50
N ALA A 193 11.74 -0.64 20.37
CA ALA A 193 12.05 0.61 19.68
C ALA A 193 11.23 1.76 20.26
N GLU A 194 11.71 2.98 20.07
CA GLU A 194 10.96 4.20 20.33
C GLU A 194 10.33 4.73 19.04
N ALA A 195 9.20 5.43 19.16
CA ALA A 195 8.44 5.94 18.02
C ALA A 195 9.27 6.88 17.14
N GLU A 196 10.14 7.72 17.73
CA GLU A 196 11.01 8.62 16.96
C GLU A 196 12.00 7.87 16.08
N ALA A 197 12.43 6.66 16.50
CA ALA A 197 13.35 5.83 15.72
C ALA A 197 12.65 5.07 14.59
N LEU A 198 11.38 4.70 14.76
CA LEU A 198 10.57 3.99 13.76
C LEU A 198 10.15 4.90 12.60
N ARG A 199 9.77 6.14 12.90
CA ARG A 199 9.22 7.07 11.89
C ARG A 199 10.10 7.29 10.66
N PRO A 200 11.41 7.59 10.76
CA PRO A 200 12.26 7.77 9.58
C PRO A 200 12.42 6.48 8.77
N LEU A 201 12.50 5.31 9.43
CA LEU A 201 12.61 4.01 8.76
C LEU A 201 11.33 3.69 7.98
N LEU A 202 10.16 3.99 8.57
CA LEU A 202 8.87 3.82 7.91
C LEU A 202 8.74 4.75 6.69
N ALA A 203 9.18 6.01 6.80
CA ALA A 203 9.16 6.97 5.71
C ALA A 203 10.09 6.54 4.55
N GLU A 204 11.31 6.09 4.86
CA GLU A 204 12.24 5.54 3.87
C GLU A 204 11.65 4.30 3.17
N GLY A 205 11.12 3.36 3.94
CA GLY A 205 10.47 2.16 3.42
C GLY A 205 9.31 2.51 2.49
N ALA A 206 8.45 3.46 2.86
CA ALA A 206 7.32 3.89 2.04
C ALA A 206 7.78 4.60 0.75
N ALA A 207 8.82 5.43 0.82
CA ALA A 207 9.41 6.09 -0.35
C ALA A 207 9.94 5.10 -1.38
N ARG A 208 10.46 3.95 -0.93
CA ARG A 208 11.00 2.89 -1.79
C ARG A 208 9.97 1.89 -2.30
N SER A 209 8.77 1.86 -1.71
CA SER A 209 7.73 0.85 -1.97
C SER A 209 6.40 1.47 -2.40
N PHE A 210 5.51 1.76 -1.45
CA PHE A 210 4.15 2.25 -1.69
C PHE A 210 4.10 3.57 -2.47
N ASN A 211 5.09 4.46 -2.30
CA ASN A 211 5.20 5.70 -3.09
C ASN A 211 5.79 5.49 -4.50
N ARG A 212 5.96 4.23 -4.92
CA ARG A 212 6.40 3.84 -6.26
C ARG A 212 5.42 2.90 -6.95
N ILE A 213 4.18 2.79 -6.47
CA ILE A 213 3.14 2.02 -7.14
C ILE A 213 1.94 2.89 -7.52
N THR A 214 1.31 2.61 -8.66
CA THR A 214 0.09 3.29 -9.10
C THR A 214 -0.80 2.35 -9.90
N VAL A 215 -2.11 2.41 -9.67
CA VAL A 215 -3.12 1.66 -10.43
C VAL A 215 -3.84 2.60 -11.38
N ASP A 216 -4.59 3.55 -10.84
CA ASP A 216 -5.47 4.44 -11.60
C ASP A 216 -5.11 5.92 -11.47
N GLY A 217 -4.15 6.27 -10.60
CA GLY A 217 -3.72 7.66 -10.43
C GLY A 217 -4.61 8.46 -9.49
N ASP A 218 -5.49 7.83 -8.72
CA ASP A 218 -6.25 8.49 -7.68
C ASP A 218 -5.59 8.29 -6.30
N THR A 219 -5.50 9.33 -5.48
CA THR A 219 -4.99 9.22 -4.10
C THR A 219 -6.16 9.17 -3.13
N SER A 220 -6.23 8.14 -2.28
CA SER A 220 -7.38 7.94 -1.40
C SER A 220 -7.44 8.89 -0.21
N THR A 221 -8.64 9.02 0.34
CA THR A 221 -8.97 9.82 1.52
C THR A 221 -8.60 9.15 2.84
N ASN A 222 -8.19 7.89 2.81
CA ASN A 222 -8.08 7.01 3.98
C ASN A 222 -6.68 6.41 4.21
N ASP A 223 -5.71 6.74 3.37
CA ASP A 223 -4.46 5.99 3.32
C ASP A 223 -3.72 6.04 4.62
N THR A 224 -3.31 4.88 5.10
CA THR A 224 -2.77 4.69 6.44
C THR A 224 -1.76 3.55 6.42
N VAL A 225 -0.53 3.84 6.82
CA VAL A 225 0.53 2.84 7.05
C VAL A 225 0.95 2.96 8.51
N LEU A 226 0.73 1.91 9.29
CA LEU A 226 1.13 1.85 10.70
C LEU A 226 2.23 0.82 10.90
N LEU A 227 3.25 1.19 11.67
CA LEU A 227 4.31 0.30 12.14
C LEU A 227 4.27 0.24 13.67
N LEU A 228 4.02 -0.94 14.21
CA LEU A 228 3.89 -1.21 15.64
C LEU A 228 5.04 -2.12 16.10
N ALA A 229 5.70 -1.74 17.19
CA ALA A 229 6.81 -2.48 17.79
C ALA A 229 6.46 -2.92 19.22
N SER A 230 6.32 -4.23 19.47
CA SER A 230 5.85 -4.78 20.76
C SER A 230 6.95 -4.93 21.82
N GLY A 231 8.23 -4.89 21.42
CA GLY A 231 9.37 -5.17 22.29
C GLY A 231 9.46 -6.61 22.80
N ALA A 232 8.68 -7.56 22.25
CA ALA A 232 8.59 -8.92 22.78
C ALA A 232 9.84 -9.78 22.52
N SER A 233 10.67 -9.42 21.54
CA SER A 233 11.96 -10.08 21.28
C SER A 233 13.02 -9.76 22.34
N GLY A 234 12.88 -8.63 23.05
CA GLY A 234 13.94 -8.07 23.89
C GLY A 234 15.15 -7.53 23.11
N VAL A 235 15.09 -7.51 21.78
CA VAL A 235 16.15 -6.99 20.92
C VAL A 235 15.86 -5.52 20.64
N GLY A 236 16.74 -4.64 21.13
CA GLY A 236 16.64 -3.21 20.90
C GLY A 236 17.04 -2.81 19.48
N LEU A 237 16.27 -1.93 18.84
CA LEU A 237 16.57 -1.37 17.52
C LEU A 237 17.94 -0.67 17.46
N ALA A 238 18.40 -0.11 18.60
CA ALA A 238 19.69 0.54 18.74
C ALA A 238 20.87 -0.44 18.96
N ALA A 239 20.61 -1.73 19.14
CA ALA A 239 21.66 -2.72 19.33
C ALA A 239 22.51 -2.90 18.04
N PRO A 240 23.80 -3.29 18.16
CA PRO A 240 24.71 -3.39 17.02
C PRO A 240 24.15 -4.23 15.85
N GLY A 241 24.08 -3.64 14.67
CA GLY A 241 23.61 -4.29 13.44
C GLY A 241 22.08 -4.44 13.30
N VAL A 242 21.30 -4.26 14.37
CA VAL A 242 19.84 -4.47 14.35
C VAL A 242 19.12 -3.43 13.51
N ARG A 243 19.48 -2.14 13.65
CA ARG A 243 18.85 -1.06 12.88
C ARG A 243 18.94 -1.29 11.38
N GLU A 244 20.09 -1.70 10.89
CA GLU A 244 20.33 -1.93 9.47
C GLU A 244 19.59 -3.17 8.97
N ALA A 245 19.69 -4.28 9.70
CA ALA A 245 18.93 -5.50 9.40
C ALA A 245 17.41 -5.23 9.38
N PHE A 246 16.90 -4.40 10.30
CA PHE A 246 15.51 -4.01 10.33
C PHE A 246 15.13 -3.08 9.17
N ARG A 247 15.98 -2.11 8.81
CA ARG A 247 15.77 -1.24 7.64
C ARG A 247 15.63 -2.05 6.35
N GLU A 248 16.50 -3.03 6.15
CA GLU A 248 16.45 -3.94 4.99
C GLU A 248 15.20 -4.82 5.02
N ALA A 249 14.89 -5.44 6.16
CA ALA A 249 13.69 -6.28 6.33
C ALA A 249 12.40 -5.49 6.09
N LEU A 250 12.33 -4.26 6.61
CA LEU A 250 11.21 -3.34 6.41
C LEU A 250 11.04 -2.97 4.94
N GLY A 251 12.15 -2.62 4.27
CA GLY A 251 12.15 -2.38 2.83
C GLY A 251 11.65 -3.58 2.04
N GLU A 252 12.18 -4.79 2.30
CA GLU A 252 11.75 -6.02 1.61
C GLU A 252 10.26 -6.28 1.79
N VAL A 253 9.76 -6.23 3.04
CA VAL A 253 8.35 -6.48 3.35
C VAL A 253 7.46 -5.48 2.62
N MET A 254 7.76 -4.19 2.72
CA MET A 254 6.95 -3.15 2.10
C MET A 254 7.01 -3.19 0.57
N GLU A 255 8.17 -3.44 -0.04
CA GLU A 255 8.32 -3.59 -1.49
C GLU A 255 7.53 -4.80 -2.03
N ARG A 256 7.56 -5.94 -1.33
CA ARG A 256 6.76 -7.13 -1.68
C ARG A 256 5.26 -6.87 -1.57
N LEU A 257 4.83 -6.21 -0.49
CA LEU A 257 3.43 -5.82 -0.30
C LEU A 257 2.97 -4.84 -1.38
N ALA A 258 3.79 -3.85 -1.73
CA ALA A 258 3.49 -2.87 -2.76
C ALA A 258 3.31 -3.54 -4.15
N ARG A 259 4.19 -4.48 -4.50
CA ARG A 259 4.04 -5.26 -5.74
C ARG A 259 2.77 -6.12 -5.74
N TRP A 260 2.40 -6.69 -4.58
CA TRP A 260 1.13 -7.43 -4.43
C TRP A 260 -0.10 -6.55 -4.64
N VAL A 261 -0.08 -5.29 -4.21
CA VAL A 261 -1.16 -4.33 -4.47
C VAL A 261 -1.35 -4.12 -5.98
N VAL A 262 -0.28 -3.94 -6.75
CA VAL A 262 -0.37 -3.77 -8.21
C VAL A 262 -0.78 -5.07 -8.90
N ARG A 263 -0.26 -6.21 -8.46
CA ARG A 263 -0.61 -7.53 -9.00
C ARG A 263 -2.10 -7.84 -8.80
N ASP A 264 -2.66 -7.44 -7.67
CA ASP A 264 -4.08 -7.63 -7.36
C ASP A 264 -4.97 -6.46 -7.80
N ALA A 265 -4.44 -5.50 -8.56
CA ALA A 265 -5.17 -4.31 -8.96
C ALA A 265 -6.49 -4.64 -9.69
N GLU A 266 -7.51 -3.80 -9.52
CA GLU A 266 -8.85 -4.05 -10.06
C GLU A 266 -8.83 -4.31 -11.57
N GLY A 267 -9.27 -5.50 -11.98
CA GLY A 267 -9.32 -5.90 -13.39
C GLY A 267 -7.96 -6.02 -14.09
N SER A 268 -6.83 -5.85 -13.39
CA SER A 268 -5.49 -5.94 -13.98
C SER A 268 -5.00 -7.37 -14.11
N ASN A 269 -4.23 -7.62 -15.17
CA ASN A 269 -3.46 -8.84 -15.37
C ASN A 269 -1.96 -8.59 -15.61
N LYS A 270 -1.50 -7.34 -15.54
CA LYS A 270 -0.11 -6.96 -15.82
C LYS A 270 0.51 -6.20 -14.65
N VAL A 271 1.80 -6.46 -14.40
CA VAL A 271 2.64 -5.71 -13.46
C VAL A 271 3.84 -5.15 -14.22
N VAL A 272 3.85 -3.85 -14.45
CA VAL A 272 4.80 -3.20 -15.35
C VAL A 272 5.69 -2.24 -14.58
N ASP A 273 6.99 -2.49 -14.60
CA ASP A 273 8.01 -1.61 -14.04
C ASP A 273 8.39 -0.53 -15.06
N ILE A 274 7.89 0.70 -14.90
CA ILE A 274 8.33 1.86 -15.69
C ILE A 274 9.61 2.40 -15.06
N VAL A 275 10.73 2.33 -15.79
CA VAL A 275 12.05 2.77 -15.33
C VAL A 275 12.53 3.88 -16.25
N VAL A 276 12.85 5.04 -15.70
CA VAL A 276 13.40 6.18 -16.44
C VAL A 276 14.82 6.44 -15.97
N ARG A 277 15.76 6.57 -16.91
CA ARG A 277 17.18 6.81 -16.65
C ARG A 277 17.71 7.93 -17.53
N GLY A 278 18.80 8.56 -17.09
CA GLY A 278 19.48 9.56 -17.91
C GLY A 278 18.82 10.94 -17.90
N ALA A 279 17.85 11.17 -17.00
CA ALA A 279 17.17 12.46 -16.87
C ALA A 279 18.07 13.51 -16.21
N ALA A 280 17.75 14.79 -16.37
CA ALA A 280 18.49 15.88 -15.71
C ALA A 280 18.44 15.78 -14.18
N SER A 281 17.32 15.32 -13.63
CA SER A 281 17.11 15.11 -12.19
C SER A 281 16.21 13.90 -11.90
N GLU A 282 16.23 13.40 -10.66
CA GLU A 282 15.27 12.39 -10.19
C GLU A 282 13.82 12.89 -10.32
N ALA A 283 13.58 14.18 -10.08
CA ALA A 283 12.25 14.78 -10.21
C ALA A 283 11.75 14.73 -11.67
N ASP A 284 12.62 14.99 -12.64
CA ASP A 284 12.27 14.89 -14.06
C ASP A 284 12.03 13.44 -14.49
N ALA A 285 12.90 12.51 -14.07
CA ALA A 285 12.69 11.08 -14.30
C ALA A 285 11.34 10.62 -13.72
N ARG A 286 11.00 11.12 -12.52
CA ARG A 286 9.75 10.82 -11.84
C ARG A 286 8.53 11.34 -12.60
N ARG A 287 8.56 12.58 -13.09
CA ARG A 287 7.49 13.14 -13.91
C ARG A 287 7.23 12.30 -15.16
N ILE A 288 8.29 11.86 -15.83
CA ILE A 288 8.18 10.99 -17.02
C ILE A 288 7.57 9.64 -16.65
N ALA A 289 8.09 8.99 -15.60
CA ALA A 289 7.60 7.69 -15.17
C ALA A 289 6.12 7.76 -14.77
N GLU A 290 5.69 8.82 -14.06
CA GLU A 290 4.28 9.07 -13.72
C GLU A 290 3.41 9.35 -14.96
N ALA A 291 3.88 10.16 -15.90
CA ALA A 291 3.14 10.48 -17.11
C ALA A 291 2.85 9.23 -17.96
N VAL A 292 3.83 8.33 -18.06
CA VAL A 292 3.70 7.05 -18.75
C VAL A 292 2.79 6.11 -17.97
N ALA A 293 3.03 5.93 -16.67
CA ALA A 293 2.27 5.01 -15.82
C ALA A 293 0.78 5.37 -15.71
N HIS A 294 0.44 6.66 -15.74
CA HIS A 294 -0.95 7.13 -15.65
C HIS A 294 -1.63 7.32 -17.02
N SER A 295 -0.94 7.08 -18.14
CA SER A 295 -1.51 7.31 -19.47
C SER A 295 -2.53 6.23 -19.83
N PRO A 296 -3.83 6.56 -20.02
CA PRO A 296 -4.83 5.56 -20.40
C PRO A 296 -4.50 4.86 -21.72
N LEU A 297 -3.88 5.59 -22.67
CA LEU A 297 -3.43 5.02 -23.94
C LEU A 297 -2.31 4.01 -23.75
N VAL A 298 -1.35 4.26 -22.86
CA VAL A 298 -0.29 3.29 -22.53
C VAL A 298 -0.92 2.09 -21.84
N LYS A 299 -1.72 2.31 -20.79
CA LYS A 299 -2.34 1.24 -20.00
C LYS A 299 -3.26 0.33 -20.83
N THR A 300 -4.00 0.88 -21.80
CA THR A 300 -4.82 0.08 -22.73
C THR A 300 -4.00 -0.65 -23.79
N ALA A 301 -2.86 -0.09 -24.21
CA ALA A 301 -1.92 -0.82 -25.07
C ALA A 301 -1.30 -2.02 -24.34
N LEU A 302 -0.97 -1.86 -23.05
CA LEU A 302 -0.51 -2.97 -22.19
C LEU A 302 -1.57 -4.07 -22.05
N PHE A 303 -2.85 -3.69 -21.88
CA PHE A 303 -3.97 -4.64 -21.83
C PHE A 303 -4.14 -5.38 -23.16
N GLY A 304 -4.03 -4.66 -24.28
CA GLY A 304 -4.12 -5.23 -25.63
C GLY A 304 -2.86 -5.95 -26.10
N GLU A 305 -1.83 -6.04 -25.25
CA GLU A 305 -0.51 -6.59 -25.57
C GLU A 305 0.12 -5.96 -26.82
N ASP A 306 -0.18 -4.68 -27.07
CA ASP A 306 0.31 -3.88 -28.20
C ASP A 306 1.60 -3.14 -27.80
N ALA A 307 2.71 -3.44 -28.46
CA ALA A 307 4.02 -2.84 -28.24
C ALA A 307 4.11 -1.39 -28.77
N ASN A 308 3.18 -0.56 -28.34
CA ASN A 308 2.94 0.79 -28.85
C ASN A 308 3.91 1.82 -28.26
N TRP A 309 5.16 1.79 -28.70
CA TRP A 309 6.19 2.73 -28.28
C TRP A 309 5.81 4.19 -28.53
N GLY A 310 5.03 4.48 -29.57
CA GLY A 310 4.55 5.82 -29.88
C GLY A 310 3.70 6.41 -28.75
N ARG A 311 2.80 5.61 -28.16
CA ARG A 311 2.01 6.03 -26.98
C ARG A 311 2.88 6.28 -25.75
N ILE A 312 3.96 5.50 -25.57
CA ILE A 312 4.90 5.68 -24.46
C ILE A 312 5.69 6.98 -24.63
N LEU A 313 6.26 7.24 -25.82
CA LEU A 313 6.98 8.48 -26.12
C LEU A 313 6.07 9.71 -26.04
N ALA A 314 4.84 9.62 -26.55
CA ALA A 314 3.86 10.70 -26.44
C ALA A 314 3.52 11.02 -24.98
N ALA A 315 3.40 10.01 -24.11
CA ALA A 315 3.19 10.20 -22.68
C ALA A 315 4.42 10.82 -21.99
N ALA A 316 5.63 10.35 -22.31
CA ALA A 316 6.87 10.94 -21.82
C ALA A 316 7.00 12.41 -22.26
N GLY A 317 6.68 12.73 -23.52
CA GLY A 317 6.77 14.08 -24.08
C GLY A 317 5.85 15.11 -23.44
N ARG A 318 4.69 14.69 -22.89
CA ARG A 318 3.77 15.57 -22.15
C ARG A 318 4.01 15.62 -20.64
N SER A 319 5.11 15.05 -20.15
CA SER A 319 5.41 14.94 -18.71
C SER A 319 5.76 16.26 -18.03
N GLY A 320 6.14 17.29 -18.79
CA GLY A 320 6.70 18.53 -18.25
C GLY A 320 8.13 18.40 -17.73
N ALA A 321 8.83 17.29 -18.02
CA ALA A 321 10.28 17.19 -17.88
C ALA A 321 10.98 17.63 -19.17
N GLU A 322 12.14 18.26 -19.04
CA GLU A 322 12.99 18.60 -20.19
C GLU A 322 13.89 17.41 -20.57
N PHE A 323 13.82 16.99 -21.82
CA PHE A 323 14.71 15.99 -22.43
C PHE A 323 14.70 16.15 -23.95
N ASP A 324 15.72 15.62 -24.63
CA ASP A 324 15.77 15.58 -26.10
C ASP A 324 15.05 14.32 -26.63
N PRO A 325 13.91 14.44 -27.35
CA PRO A 325 13.22 13.28 -27.91
C PRO A 325 14.08 12.46 -28.88
N ALA A 326 15.04 13.09 -29.57
CA ALA A 326 15.93 12.42 -30.52
C ALA A 326 17.04 11.60 -29.82
N ALA A 327 17.21 11.73 -28.51
CA ALA A 327 18.16 10.95 -27.72
C ALA A 327 17.53 9.73 -27.03
N VAL A 328 16.21 9.55 -27.13
CA VAL A 328 15.48 8.54 -26.37
C VAL A 328 15.74 7.13 -26.88
N ASN A 329 16.09 6.22 -25.97
CA ASN A 329 16.01 4.79 -26.19
C ASN A 329 14.89 4.20 -25.34
N LEU A 330 14.14 3.24 -25.90
CA LEU A 330 13.04 2.57 -25.23
C LEU A 330 13.21 1.06 -25.34
N TYR A 331 13.10 0.38 -24.20
CA TYR A 331 13.16 -1.06 -24.10
C TYR A 331 11.89 -1.62 -23.46
N VAL A 332 11.43 -2.75 -23.98
CA VAL A 332 10.41 -3.60 -23.37
C VAL A 332 11.08 -4.93 -23.05
N GLY A 333 11.25 -5.22 -21.76
CA GLY A 333 12.14 -6.30 -21.33
C GLY A 333 13.53 -6.12 -21.94
N PRO A 334 14.09 -7.15 -22.62
CA PRO A 334 15.38 -7.05 -23.29
C PRO A 334 15.32 -6.42 -24.69
N VAL A 335 14.13 -6.14 -25.23
CA VAL A 335 13.94 -5.73 -26.63
C VAL A 335 13.99 -4.21 -26.76
N GLN A 336 14.93 -3.69 -27.53
CA GLN A 336 14.97 -2.27 -27.88
C GLN A 336 13.98 -1.97 -29.02
N ILE A 337 12.98 -1.14 -28.74
CA ILE A 337 11.94 -0.77 -29.72
C ILE A 337 12.06 0.67 -30.21
N VAL A 338 12.81 1.52 -29.51
CA VAL A 338 13.20 2.85 -29.98
C VAL A 338 14.70 3.04 -29.78
N ALA A 339 15.37 3.55 -30.81
CA ALA A 339 16.78 3.94 -30.78
C ALA A 339 16.92 5.38 -31.31
N GLY A 340 17.46 6.28 -30.48
CA GLY A 340 17.64 7.68 -30.87
C GLY A 340 16.35 8.36 -31.33
N GLY A 341 15.24 8.15 -30.61
CA GLY A 341 13.94 8.73 -30.93
C GLY A 341 13.20 8.11 -32.12
N ALA A 342 13.79 7.15 -32.83
CA ALA A 342 13.18 6.45 -33.96
C ALA A 342 12.85 4.99 -33.63
N GLY A 343 11.73 4.48 -34.16
CA GLY A 343 11.33 3.08 -33.98
C GLY A 343 12.31 2.10 -34.65
N CYS A 344 12.55 0.95 -34.01
CA CYS A 344 13.48 -0.09 -34.49
C CYS A 344 12.91 -1.01 -35.58
N GLY A 345 11.69 -0.77 -36.06
CA GLY A 345 11.03 -1.57 -37.10
C GLY A 345 10.11 -2.67 -36.57
N LYS A 346 9.42 -3.36 -37.50
CA LYS A 346 8.33 -4.31 -37.19
C LYS A 346 8.82 -5.56 -36.47
N GLU A 347 10.04 -6.00 -36.75
CA GLU A 347 10.65 -7.17 -36.11
C GLU A 347 10.86 -6.93 -34.62
N ALA A 348 11.31 -5.73 -34.23
CA ALA A 348 11.46 -5.35 -32.83
C ALA A 348 10.10 -5.21 -32.13
N GLU A 349 9.09 -4.65 -32.80
CA GLU A 349 7.72 -4.57 -32.27
C GLU A 349 7.12 -5.97 -32.04
N ALA A 350 7.33 -6.91 -32.96
CA ALA A 350 6.88 -8.29 -32.80
C ALA A 350 7.58 -8.99 -31.63
N ALA A 351 8.90 -8.81 -31.49
CA ALA A 351 9.64 -9.36 -30.35
C ALA A 351 9.20 -8.76 -29.01
N ALA A 352 8.93 -7.46 -28.96
CA ALA A 352 8.40 -6.80 -27.76
C ALA A 352 6.98 -7.27 -27.42
N THR A 353 6.13 -7.51 -28.42
CA THR A 353 4.78 -8.06 -28.25
C THR A 353 4.82 -9.41 -27.53
N GLU A 354 5.80 -10.28 -27.84
CA GLU A 354 5.98 -11.54 -27.11
C GLU A 354 6.35 -11.32 -25.63
N VAL A 355 7.12 -10.27 -25.30
CA VAL A 355 7.40 -9.90 -23.90
C VAL A 355 6.12 -9.41 -23.20
N LEU A 356 5.27 -8.64 -23.89
CA LEU A 356 4.03 -8.09 -23.34
C LEU A 356 3.04 -9.18 -22.89
N ARG A 357 3.12 -10.40 -23.44
CA ARG A 357 2.31 -11.55 -23.02
C ARG A 357 2.60 -12.01 -21.59
N ALA A 358 3.80 -11.76 -21.08
CA ALA A 358 4.13 -12.07 -19.71
C ALA A 358 3.26 -11.25 -18.73
N GLU A 359 3.06 -11.78 -17.53
CA GLU A 359 2.35 -11.07 -16.47
C GLU A 359 3.15 -9.86 -15.97
N ALA A 360 4.49 -9.95 -15.96
CA ALA A 360 5.35 -8.90 -15.45
C ALA A 360 6.56 -8.66 -16.35
N PHE A 361 6.83 -7.39 -16.64
CA PHE A 361 7.97 -6.96 -17.46
C PHE A 361 8.33 -5.49 -17.20
N PRO A 362 9.60 -5.10 -17.39
CA PRO A 362 10.00 -3.71 -17.32
C PRO A 362 9.81 -3.00 -18.67
N ILE A 363 9.54 -1.70 -18.60
CA ILE A 363 9.70 -0.73 -19.69
C ILE A 363 10.76 0.26 -19.26
N VAL A 364 11.88 0.30 -20.00
CA VAL A 364 13.02 1.17 -19.67
C VAL A 364 13.12 2.30 -20.69
N ILE A 365 13.06 3.54 -20.21
CA ILE A 365 13.22 4.76 -20.99
C ILE A 365 14.55 5.40 -20.63
N GLU A 366 15.46 5.50 -21.60
CA GLU A 366 16.76 6.15 -21.41
C GLU A 366 16.82 7.44 -22.21
N LEU A 367 17.02 8.56 -21.53
CA LEU A 367 16.92 9.91 -22.11
C LEU A 367 18.28 10.51 -22.49
N GLY A 368 19.38 9.90 -22.06
CA GLY A 368 20.73 10.44 -22.18
C GLY A 368 21.64 10.04 -21.02
N ARG A 369 22.54 10.94 -20.62
CA ARG A 369 23.59 10.70 -19.61
C ARG A 369 23.40 11.49 -18.30
N GLY A 370 22.23 12.05 -18.08
CA GLY A 370 21.93 12.75 -16.82
C GLY A 370 21.92 11.80 -15.61
N PRO A 371 22.10 12.31 -14.39
CA PRO A 371 22.15 11.49 -13.18
C PRO A 371 20.76 11.02 -12.70
N GLY A 372 19.68 11.61 -13.24
CA GLY A 372 18.31 11.38 -12.81
C GLY A 372 17.81 9.99 -13.17
N THR A 373 17.26 9.30 -12.17
CA THR A 373 16.64 7.98 -12.31
C THR A 373 15.38 7.91 -11.46
N ALA A 374 14.33 7.27 -11.96
CA ALA A 374 13.13 6.99 -11.19
C ALA A 374 12.47 5.71 -11.70
N SER A 375 11.67 5.09 -10.85
CA SER A 375 10.77 4.03 -11.31
C SER A 375 9.44 4.03 -10.58
N LEU A 376 8.42 3.57 -11.30
CA LEU A 376 7.10 3.25 -10.79
C LEU A 376 6.69 1.86 -11.28
N VAL A 377 5.97 1.13 -10.45
CA VAL A 377 5.24 -0.08 -10.83
C VAL A 377 3.80 0.30 -11.10
N THR A 378 3.27 -0.12 -12.24
CA THR A 378 1.87 0.07 -12.60
C THR A 378 1.28 -1.18 -13.21
N CYS A 379 0.03 -1.09 -13.65
CA CYS A 379 -0.69 -2.14 -14.33
C CYS A 379 -1.29 -1.65 -15.65
N ASP A 380 -1.96 -2.55 -16.35
CA ASP A 380 -2.80 -2.25 -17.50
C ASP A 380 -4.14 -1.59 -17.11
N LEU A 381 -4.94 -1.21 -18.11
CA LEU A 381 -6.31 -0.70 -17.97
C LEU A 381 -7.23 -1.59 -18.79
N SER A 382 -8.01 -2.44 -18.11
CA SER A 382 -8.88 -3.45 -18.73
C SER A 382 -10.34 -3.02 -18.74
N ILE A 383 -11.16 -3.80 -19.45
CA ILE A 383 -12.62 -3.68 -19.44
C ILE A 383 -13.17 -3.98 -18.04
N ASP A 384 -12.56 -4.91 -17.31
CA ASP A 384 -13.04 -5.32 -15.99
C ASP A 384 -12.81 -4.24 -14.93
N TYR A 385 -11.75 -3.44 -15.05
CA TYR A 385 -11.58 -2.22 -14.23
C TYR A 385 -12.80 -1.30 -14.38
N VAL A 386 -13.27 -1.09 -15.62
CA VAL A 386 -14.45 -0.25 -15.90
C VAL A 386 -15.71 -0.85 -15.31
N LYS A 387 -15.95 -2.17 -15.48
CA LYS A 387 -17.13 -2.83 -14.91
C LYS A 387 -17.16 -2.74 -13.39
N ILE A 388 -16.05 -3.07 -12.73
CA ILE A 388 -15.93 -3.03 -11.26
C ILE A 388 -16.26 -1.64 -10.73
N ASN A 389 -15.69 -0.59 -11.35
CA ASN A 389 -15.85 0.78 -10.88
C ASN A 389 -17.16 1.44 -11.31
N ALA A 390 -17.79 0.99 -12.41
CA ALA A 390 -19.11 1.44 -12.82
C ALA A 390 -20.23 0.89 -11.92
N ASP A 391 -20.08 -0.34 -11.43
CA ASP A 391 -21.08 -1.04 -10.62
C ASP A 391 -20.79 -1.03 -9.10
N TYR A 392 -19.71 -0.36 -8.65
CA TYR A 392 -19.23 -0.43 -7.26
C TYR A 392 -20.27 -0.03 -6.20
N ARG A 393 -21.24 0.82 -6.55
CA ARG A 393 -22.29 1.33 -5.65
C ARG A 393 -23.68 0.75 -5.92
N SER A 394 -23.80 -0.13 -6.91
CA SER A 394 -25.09 -0.66 -7.40
C SER A 394 -25.51 -1.95 -6.70
#